data_AF-A0A6L3V1K1-F1
#
_entry.id   AF-A0A6L3V1K1-F1
#
_cell.length_a   1.000
_cell.length_b   1.000
_cell.length_c   1.000
_cell.angle_alpha   90.00
_cell.angle_beta   90.00
_cell.angle_gamma   90.00
#
_symmetry.space_group_name_H-M   'P 1'
#
loop_
_entity.id
_entity.type
_entity.pdbx_description
1 polymer ?
#
loop_
_entity_poly.entity_id
_entity_poly.type
_entity_poly.pdbx_seq_one_letter_code
_entity_poly.pdbx_strand_id
1 'polypeptide(L)'
;MKKVILLSVLFSQVIFFALWPVWLELTNYLHPLVVGIVWFIIYFVTFFIICLLNGTKIRVSKHNIHLFILSYSIGLLILLFFRPNNQHYGAINLIPFDTIRLFLFGNVDFLIAFYNISANIGLFIPFGLYYGYVKNSPTLKQLLFMSIGCVSVIEMMQFISNRGSLDIDDLILNVLGVCFGYIIIPFFQKVVLIKQESIINK
;
A
#
# COMPACT_ATOMS: atom_id res chain seq x y z
N MET A 1 14.80 1.06 22.21
CA MET A 1 13.88 0.14 21.49
C MET A 1 12.72 -0.33 22.36
N LYS A 2 12.95 -0.92 23.55
CA LYS A 2 11.87 -1.41 24.44
C LYS A 2 10.76 -0.37 24.74
N LYS A 3 11.14 0.86 25.12
CA LYS A 3 10.18 1.96 25.35
C LYS A 3 9.35 2.33 24.12
N VAL A 4 9.97 2.35 22.93
CA VAL A 4 9.27 2.63 21.67
C VAL A 4 8.23 1.55 21.41
N ILE A 5 8.62 0.28 21.46
CA ILE A 5 7.72 -0.85 21.26
C ILE A 5 6.53 -0.79 22.22
N LEU A 6 6.79 -0.54 23.51
CA LEU A 6 5.74 -0.44 24.53
C LEU A 6 4.75 0.68 24.21
N LEU A 7 5.24 1.89 23.89
CA LEU A 7 4.38 3.01 23.51
C LEU A 7 3.58 2.70 22.24
N SER A 8 4.21 2.07 21.24
CA SER A 8 3.55 1.70 20.00
C SER A 8 2.41 0.74 20.20
N VAL A 9 2.60 -0.28 21.05
CA VAL A 9 1.53 -1.21 21.42
C VAL A 9 0.41 -0.49 22.15
N LEU A 10 0.74 0.35 23.15
CA LEU A 10 -0.27 1.07 23.94
C LEU A 10 -1.13 1.99 23.06
N PHE A 11 -0.51 2.86 22.27
CA PHE A 11 -1.24 3.78 21.39
C PHE A 11 -2.02 3.04 20.30
N SER A 12 -1.46 1.98 19.71
CA SER A 12 -2.18 1.22 18.68
C SER A 12 -3.42 0.54 19.23
N GLN A 13 -3.37 -0.02 20.44
CA GLN A 13 -4.54 -0.63 21.07
C GLN A 13 -5.60 0.42 21.41
N VAL A 14 -5.20 1.58 21.94
CA VAL A 14 -6.13 2.68 22.24
C VAL A 14 -6.86 3.13 20.99
N ILE A 15 -6.14 3.37 19.89
CA ILE A 15 -6.74 3.77 18.60
C ILE A 15 -7.68 2.67 18.07
N PHE A 16 -7.24 1.41 18.12
CA PHE A 16 -8.01 0.29 17.61
C PHE A 16 -9.33 0.11 18.37
N PHE A 17 -9.33 0.14 19.70
CA PHE A 17 -10.56 0.01 20.49
C PHE A 17 -11.44 1.26 20.44
N ALA A 18 -10.86 2.46 20.33
CA ALA A 18 -11.65 3.69 20.17
C ALA A 18 -12.49 3.68 18.88
N LEU A 19 -12.00 3.05 17.83
CA LEU A 19 -12.67 2.92 16.54
C LEU A 19 -13.38 1.57 16.36
N TRP A 20 -13.59 0.80 17.44
CA TRP A 20 -14.24 -0.51 17.40
C TRP A 20 -15.58 -0.55 16.64
N PRO A 21 -16.50 0.43 16.80
CA PRO A 21 -17.76 0.43 16.05
C PRO A 21 -17.56 0.47 14.53
N VAL A 22 -16.56 1.23 14.06
CA VAL A 22 -16.23 1.36 12.64
C VAL A 22 -15.75 0.02 12.07
N TRP A 23 -14.99 -0.76 12.84
CA TRP A 23 -14.50 -2.06 12.41
C TRP A 23 -15.62 -3.09 12.30
N LEU A 24 -16.59 -3.07 13.22
CA LEU A 24 -17.76 -3.92 13.16
C LEU A 24 -18.61 -3.61 11.92
N GLU A 25 -18.81 -2.33 11.64
CA GLU A 25 -19.52 -1.90 10.42
C GLU A 25 -18.80 -2.38 9.16
N LEU A 26 -17.46 -2.30 9.14
CA LEU A 26 -16.65 -2.80 8.04
C LEU A 26 -16.81 -4.32 7.81
N THR A 27 -17.02 -5.11 8.88
CA THR A 27 -17.29 -6.56 8.75
C THR A 27 -18.66 -6.91 8.19
N ASN A 28 -19.61 -5.97 8.16
CA ASN A 28 -20.87 -6.18 7.47
C ASN A 28 -20.68 -6.20 5.93
N TYR A 29 -19.63 -5.54 5.45
CA TYR A 29 -19.34 -5.39 4.02
C TYR A 29 -18.19 -6.28 3.55
N LEU A 30 -17.23 -6.58 4.42
CA LEU A 30 -16.00 -7.30 4.08
C LEU A 30 -15.79 -8.51 4.98
N HIS A 31 -14.95 -9.44 4.52
CA HIS A 31 -14.59 -10.62 5.30
C HIS A 31 -14.01 -10.22 6.67
N PRO A 32 -14.37 -10.89 7.79
CA PRO A 32 -13.92 -10.53 9.14
C PRO A 32 -12.39 -10.42 9.33
N LEU A 33 -11.62 -11.08 8.47
CA LEU A 33 -10.14 -10.95 8.41
C LEU A 33 -9.66 -9.51 8.23
N VAL A 34 -10.47 -8.63 7.63
CA VAL A 34 -10.13 -7.21 7.44
C VAL A 34 -9.87 -6.52 8.78
N VAL A 35 -10.56 -6.90 9.85
CA VAL A 35 -10.30 -6.34 11.20
C VAL A 35 -8.88 -6.66 11.67
N GLY A 36 -8.40 -7.87 11.42
CA GLY A 36 -7.02 -8.25 11.74
C GLY A 36 -5.98 -7.49 10.91
N ILE A 37 -6.28 -7.24 9.63
CA ILE A 37 -5.43 -6.44 8.74
C ILE A 37 -5.38 -4.98 9.24
N VAL A 38 -6.52 -4.39 9.54
CA VAL A 38 -6.62 -3.02 10.07
C VAL A 38 -5.85 -2.88 11.39
N TRP A 39 -5.98 -3.85 12.29
CA TRP A 39 -5.20 -3.89 13.54
C TRP A 39 -3.69 -3.86 13.28
N PHE A 40 -3.21 -4.70 12.35
CA PHE A 40 -1.80 -4.75 11.99
C PHE A 40 -1.31 -3.44 11.35
N ILE A 41 -2.10 -2.83 10.46
CA ILE A 41 -1.80 -1.54 9.84
C ILE A 41 -1.70 -0.44 10.90
N ILE A 42 -2.67 -0.34 11.82
CA ILE A 42 -2.67 0.64 12.90
C ILE A 42 -1.43 0.48 13.78
N TYR A 43 -1.08 -0.75 14.14
CA TYR A 43 0.14 -1.02 14.89
C TYR A 43 1.39 -0.55 14.15
N PHE A 44 1.54 -0.91 12.88
CA PHE A 44 2.73 -0.56 12.10
C PHE A 44 2.86 0.94 11.87
N VAL A 45 1.77 1.63 11.55
CA VAL A 45 1.73 3.10 11.39
C VAL A 45 2.07 3.79 12.70
N THR A 46 1.45 3.38 13.81
CA THR A 46 1.74 3.92 15.15
C THR A 46 3.20 3.68 15.53
N PHE A 47 3.73 2.49 15.25
CA PHE A 47 5.12 2.16 15.48
C PHE A 47 6.08 3.04 14.68
N PHE A 48 5.78 3.27 13.40
CA PHE A 48 6.57 4.14 12.55
C PHE A 48 6.53 5.61 13.03
N ILE A 49 5.36 6.12 13.42
CA ILE A 49 5.20 7.47 13.98
C ILE A 49 6.01 7.63 15.27
N ILE A 50 5.92 6.68 16.20
CA ILE A 50 6.67 6.78 17.47
C ILE A 50 8.18 6.66 17.23
N CYS A 51 8.61 5.87 16.23
CA CYS A 51 10.00 5.85 15.80
C CYS A 51 10.46 7.21 15.26
N LEU A 52 9.63 7.89 14.45
CA LEU A 52 9.90 9.23 13.96
C LEU A 52 10.02 10.25 15.11
N LEU A 53 9.05 10.24 16.04
CA LEU A 53 8.98 11.18 17.16
C LEU A 53 10.15 11.02 18.13
N ASN A 54 10.56 9.77 18.40
CA ASN A 54 11.66 9.48 19.31
C ASN A 54 13.04 9.46 18.61
N GLY A 55 13.10 9.74 17.30
CA GLY A 55 14.34 9.70 16.51
C GLY A 55 15.03 8.33 16.51
N THR A 56 14.29 7.24 16.77
CA THR A 56 14.88 5.91 16.88
C THR A 56 15.06 5.28 15.51
N LYS A 57 16.28 4.82 15.24
CA LYS A 57 16.66 4.28 13.95
C LYS A 57 16.64 2.74 13.96
N ILE A 58 16.05 2.14 12.94
CA ILE A 58 15.96 0.70 12.69
C ILE A 58 16.97 0.37 11.61
N ARG A 59 17.86 -0.59 11.88
CA ARG A 59 18.85 -1.05 10.90
C ARG A 59 18.28 -2.22 10.12
N VAL A 60 18.23 -2.10 8.79
CA VAL A 60 17.75 -3.15 7.88
C VAL A 60 18.84 -3.44 6.85
N SER A 61 19.04 -4.72 6.52
CA SER A 61 19.98 -5.09 5.46
C SER A 61 19.36 -4.87 4.08
N LYS A 62 20.19 -4.60 3.07
CA LYS A 62 19.75 -4.48 1.68
C LYS A 62 19.05 -5.76 1.22
N HIS A 63 19.62 -6.92 1.56
CA HIS A 63 19.06 -8.23 1.24
C HIS A 63 17.62 -8.37 1.74
N ASN A 64 17.34 -7.99 2.99
CA ASN A 64 16.00 -8.10 3.57
C ASN A 64 14.99 -7.17 2.86
N ILE A 65 15.42 -5.99 2.40
CA ILE A 65 14.56 -5.08 1.64
C ILE A 65 14.18 -5.70 0.29
N HIS A 66 15.16 -6.26 -0.44
CA HIS A 66 14.91 -6.92 -1.73
C HIS A 66 14.02 -8.15 -1.57
N LEU A 67 14.27 -8.98 -0.55
CA LEU A 67 13.45 -10.15 -0.24
C LEU A 67 12.02 -9.77 0.15
N PHE A 68 11.86 -8.71 0.94
CA PHE A 68 10.54 -8.19 1.30
C PHE A 68 9.78 -7.71 0.06
N ILE A 69 10.40 -6.90 -0.80
CA ILE A 69 9.74 -6.40 -2.02
C ILE A 69 9.42 -7.55 -2.98
N LEU A 70 10.29 -8.55 -3.12
CA LEU A 70 10.03 -9.72 -3.97
C LEU A 70 8.84 -10.53 -3.45
N SER A 71 8.85 -10.90 -2.17
CA SER A 71 7.74 -11.65 -1.55
C SER A 71 6.43 -10.87 -1.56
N TYR A 72 6.49 -9.55 -1.32
CA TYR A 72 5.35 -8.64 -1.44
C TYR A 72 4.80 -8.63 -2.87
N SER A 73 5.66 -8.53 -3.88
CA SER A 73 5.25 -8.52 -5.30
C SER A 73 4.58 -9.82 -5.70
N ILE A 74 5.11 -10.96 -5.25
CA ILE A 74 4.51 -12.28 -5.49
C ILE A 74 3.13 -12.37 -4.82
N GLY A 75 3.03 -11.95 -3.55
CA GLY A 75 1.76 -11.91 -2.82
C GLY A 75 0.73 -10.99 -3.50
N LEU A 76 1.16 -9.82 -3.96
CA LEU A 76 0.31 -8.88 -4.67
C LEU A 76 -0.20 -9.46 -5.99
N LEU A 77 0.67 -10.09 -6.79
CA LEU A 77 0.25 -10.77 -8.02
C LEU A 77 -0.74 -11.89 -7.73
N ILE A 78 -0.54 -12.67 -6.67
CA ILE A 78 -1.52 -13.69 -6.27
C ILE A 78 -2.86 -13.04 -5.93
N LEU A 79 -2.87 -11.99 -5.11
CA LEU A 79 -4.09 -11.29 -4.72
C LEU A 79 -4.83 -10.68 -5.92
N LEU A 80 -4.09 -10.11 -6.87
CA LEU A 80 -4.63 -9.44 -8.05
C LEU A 80 -5.22 -10.41 -9.08
N PHE A 81 -4.65 -11.62 -9.24
CA PHE A 81 -5.09 -12.59 -10.25
C PHE A 81 -6.00 -13.70 -9.69
N PHE A 82 -5.97 -13.98 -8.38
CA PHE A 82 -6.80 -15.00 -7.73
C PHE A 82 -7.95 -14.37 -6.93
N ARG A 83 -8.72 -13.48 -7.57
CA ARG A 83 -9.93 -12.90 -6.99
C ARG A 83 -11.10 -13.89 -7.10
N PRO A 84 -11.96 -14.05 -6.07
CA PRO A 84 -13.13 -14.94 -6.14
C PRO A 84 -14.07 -14.54 -7.29
N ASN A 85 -14.60 -15.54 -7.99
CA ASN A 85 -15.30 -15.44 -9.30
C ASN A 85 -16.63 -14.63 -9.31
N ASN A 86 -16.97 -13.90 -8.24
CA ASN A 86 -18.29 -13.27 -8.07
C ASN A 86 -18.34 -11.81 -8.58
N GLN A 87 -17.37 -11.38 -9.38
CA GLN A 87 -17.35 -10.03 -9.94
C GLN A 87 -17.64 -10.05 -11.44
N HIS A 88 -18.37 -9.07 -11.93
CA HIS A 88 -18.61 -8.89 -13.36
C HIS A 88 -17.30 -8.50 -14.05
N TYR A 89 -16.55 -9.51 -14.51
CA TYR A 89 -15.32 -9.31 -15.28
C TYR A 89 -15.64 -8.83 -16.70
N GLY A 90 -14.74 -8.04 -17.29
CA GLY A 90 -14.85 -7.57 -18.68
C GLY A 90 -15.50 -6.20 -18.87
N ALA A 91 -15.83 -5.47 -17.81
CA ALA A 91 -16.19 -4.06 -17.92
C ALA A 91 -14.96 -3.23 -18.32
N ILE A 92 -15.14 -2.31 -19.27
CA ILE A 92 -14.13 -1.34 -19.69
C ILE A 92 -14.64 0.03 -19.26
N ASN A 93 -13.97 0.64 -18.30
CA ASN A 93 -14.18 2.04 -17.92
C ASN A 93 -12.93 2.85 -18.24
N LEU A 94 -13.02 3.66 -19.30
CA LEU A 94 -11.95 4.55 -19.72
C LEU A 94 -12.26 6.02 -19.44
N ILE A 95 -13.39 6.32 -18.79
CA ILE A 95 -13.78 7.68 -18.43
C ILE A 95 -13.10 8.02 -17.10
N PRO A 96 -12.14 8.96 -17.08
CA PRO A 96 -11.44 9.30 -15.86
C PRO A 96 -12.38 9.89 -14.82
N PHE A 97 -12.17 9.49 -13.58
CA PHE A 97 -12.90 9.85 -12.37
C PHE A 97 -14.35 9.36 -12.32
N ASP A 98 -14.79 8.48 -13.21
CA ASP A 98 -16.18 8.00 -13.19
C ASP A 98 -16.45 7.09 -11.99
N THR A 99 -15.57 6.10 -11.76
CA THR A 99 -15.65 5.19 -10.61
C THR A 99 -15.37 5.95 -9.31
N ILE A 100 -14.41 6.88 -9.32
CA ILE A 100 -14.11 7.73 -8.16
C ILE A 100 -15.32 8.62 -7.82
N ARG A 101 -15.99 9.22 -8.82
CA ARG A 101 -17.20 10.02 -8.59
C ARG A 101 -18.35 9.17 -8.07
N LEU A 102 -18.54 7.96 -8.58
CA LEU A 102 -19.54 7.03 -8.07
C LEU A 102 -19.29 6.69 -6.59
N PHE A 103 -18.03 6.51 -6.19
CA PHE A 103 -17.69 6.27 -4.79
C PHE A 103 -17.83 7.52 -3.90
N LEU A 104 -17.55 8.71 -4.41
CA LEU A 104 -17.59 9.95 -3.62
C LEU A 104 -18.98 10.61 -3.56
N PHE A 105 -19.78 10.48 -4.62
CA PHE A 105 -21.05 11.20 -4.80
C PHE A 105 -22.23 10.27 -5.12
N GLY A 106 -21.99 8.98 -5.36
CA GLY A 106 -23.05 8.00 -5.50
C GLY A 106 -23.63 7.58 -4.15
N ASN A 107 -24.73 6.82 -4.19
CA ASN A 107 -25.33 6.20 -3.01
C ASN A 107 -24.54 4.95 -2.56
N VAL A 108 -23.20 5.03 -2.58
CA VAL A 108 -22.32 3.98 -2.05
C VAL A 108 -22.00 4.33 -0.60
N ASP A 109 -22.01 3.34 0.27
CA ASP A 109 -21.60 3.54 1.66
C ASP A 109 -20.17 4.10 1.73
N PHE A 110 -19.99 5.15 2.53
CA PHE A 110 -18.72 5.85 2.66
C PHE A 110 -17.56 4.92 3.04
N LEU A 111 -17.79 3.93 3.90
CA LEU A 111 -16.74 2.99 4.34
C LEU A 111 -16.28 2.08 3.19
N ILE A 112 -17.21 1.67 2.31
CA ILE A 112 -16.88 0.85 1.14
C ILE A 112 -16.09 1.67 0.13
N ALA A 113 -16.55 2.88 -0.17
CA ALA A 113 -15.87 3.82 -1.04
C ALA A 113 -14.45 4.12 -0.54
N PHE A 114 -14.32 4.44 0.75
CA PHE A 114 -13.04 4.69 1.40
C PHE A 114 -12.12 3.47 1.34
N TYR A 115 -12.63 2.27 1.64
CA TYR A 115 -11.85 1.04 1.57
C TYR A 115 -11.31 0.78 0.16
N ASN A 116 -12.16 0.86 -0.87
CA ASN A 116 -11.73 0.60 -2.25
C ASN A 116 -10.65 1.58 -2.71
N ILE A 117 -10.87 2.88 -2.49
CA ILE A 117 -9.91 3.93 -2.87
C ILE A 117 -8.59 3.76 -2.10
N SER A 118 -8.67 3.58 -0.77
CA SER A 118 -7.47 3.47 0.07
C SER A 118 -6.70 2.18 -0.14
N ALA A 119 -7.38 1.06 -0.43
CA ALA A 119 -6.73 -0.21 -0.74
C ALA A 119 -5.93 -0.11 -2.06
N ASN A 120 -6.52 0.45 -3.13
CA ASN A 120 -5.83 0.63 -4.40
C ASN A 120 -4.56 1.51 -4.25
N ILE A 121 -4.67 2.66 -3.57
CA ILE A 121 -3.50 3.51 -3.28
C ILE A 121 -2.48 2.75 -2.41
N GLY A 122 -2.95 2.14 -1.31
CA GLY A 122 -2.12 1.53 -0.28
C GLY A 122 -1.24 0.39 -0.81
N LEU A 123 -1.77 -0.45 -1.70
CA LEU A 123 -1.06 -1.60 -2.27
C LEU A 123 0.20 -1.20 -3.05
N PHE A 124 0.26 0.03 -3.57
CA PHE A 124 1.37 0.47 -4.42
C PHE A 124 2.40 1.38 -3.69
N ILE A 125 2.13 1.80 -2.45
CA ILE A 125 3.06 2.59 -1.62
C ILE A 125 4.45 1.95 -1.49
N PRO A 126 4.59 0.63 -1.23
CA PRO A 126 5.91 0.01 -1.08
C PRO A 126 6.82 0.16 -2.30
N PHE A 127 6.26 0.20 -3.51
CA PHE A 127 7.04 0.37 -4.74
C PHE A 127 7.59 1.78 -4.91
N GLY A 128 6.84 2.80 -4.47
CA GLY A 128 7.33 4.18 -4.43
C GLY A 128 8.51 4.35 -3.48
N LEU A 129 8.40 3.78 -2.28
CA LEU A 129 9.49 3.73 -1.30
C LEU A 129 10.72 3.00 -1.86
N TYR A 130 10.51 1.85 -2.49
CA TYR A 130 11.57 1.03 -3.06
C TYR A 130 12.29 1.74 -4.23
N TYR A 131 11.54 2.45 -5.09
CA TYR A 131 12.14 3.19 -6.20
C TYR A 131 13.19 4.21 -5.74
N GLY A 132 12.84 5.07 -4.77
CA GLY A 132 13.80 6.06 -4.28
C GLY A 132 14.86 5.48 -3.34
N TYR A 133 14.72 4.23 -2.89
CA TYR A 133 15.81 3.48 -2.29
C TYR A 133 16.83 2.99 -3.34
N VAL A 134 16.36 2.41 -4.45
CA VAL A 134 17.24 1.80 -5.46
C VAL A 134 17.90 2.85 -6.36
N LYS A 135 17.24 3.97 -6.62
CA LYS A 135 17.76 5.02 -7.50
C LYS A 135 18.63 6.02 -6.74
N ASN A 136 19.82 6.29 -7.28
CA ASN A 136 20.74 7.30 -6.75
C ASN A 136 20.21 8.73 -6.94
N SER A 137 19.48 8.99 -8.03
CA SER A 137 18.90 10.29 -8.39
C SER A 137 17.45 10.12 -8.88
N PRO A 138 16.53 9.73 -7.98
CA PRO A 138 15.15 9.49 -8.35
C PRO A 138 14.49 10.79 -8.79
N THR A 139 13.66 10.72 -9.84
CA THR A 139 12.87 11.87 -10.31
C THR A 139 11.40 11.46 -10.43
N LEU A 140 10.51 12.39 -10.11
CA LEU A 140 9.07 12.13 -10.21
C LEU A 140 8.65 11.77 -11.65
N LYS A 141 9.28 12.39 -12.66
CA LYS A 141 9.00 12.07 -14.07
C LYS A 141 9.32 10.62 -14.42
N GLN A 142 10.48 10.12 -13.99
CA GLN A 142 10.85 8.72 -14.21
C GLN A 142 9.95 7.76 -13.43
N LEU A 143 9.62 8.09 -12.19
CA LEU A 143 8.68 7.32 -11.38
C LEU A 143 7.31 7.21 -12.07
N LEU A 144 6.76 8.32 -12.55
CA LEU A 144 5.48 8.37 -13.25
C LEU A 144 5.52 7.52 -14.53
N PHE A 145 6.56 7.68 -15.36
CA PHE A 145 6.67 6.88 -16.59
C PHE A 145 6.74 5.38 -16.31
N MET A 146 7.54 4.96 -15.32
CA MET A 146 7.66 3.55 -14.95
C MET A 146 6.37 3.02 -14.32
N SER A 147 5.77 3.76 -13.38
CA SER A 147 4.55 3.32 -12.69
C SER A 147 3.36 3.23 -13.63
N ILE A 148 3.14 4.23 -14.49
CA ILE A 148 2.09 4.17 -15.52
C ILE A 148 2.32 2.96 -16.41
N GLY A 149 3.55 2.76 -16.92
CA GLY A 149 3.86 1.61 -17.77
C GLY A 149 3.61 0.27 -17.08
N CYS A 150 4.14 0.07 -15.87
CA CYS A 150 4.00 -1.18 -15.13
C CYS A 150 2.56 -1.47 -14.71
N VAL A 151 1.84 -0.48 -14.16
CA VAL A 151 0.46 -0.67 -13.72
C VAL A 151 -0.44 -0.92 -14.93
N SER A 152 -0.27 -0.19 -16.04
CA SER A 152 -1.04 -0.47 -17.27
C SER A 152 -0.83 -1.89 -17.80
N VAL A 153 0.38 -2.44 -17.69
CA VAL A 153 0.63 -3.85 -18.05
C VAL A 153 -0.12 -4.80 -17.12
N ILE A 154 -0.13 -4.54 -15.81
CA ILE A 154 -0.87 -5.36 -14.83
C ILE A 154 -2.38 -5.33 -15.15
N GLU A 155 -2.97 -4.14 -15.31
CA GLU A 155 -4.39 -3.96 -15.63
C GLU A 155 -4.75 -4.66 -16.95
N MET A 156 -3.91 -4.52 -17.98
CA MET A 156 -4.12 -5.18 -19.27
C MET A 156 -4.04 -6.71 -19.14
N MET A 157 -3.10 -7.23 -18.36
CA MET A 157 -2.99 -8.68 -18.11
C MET A 157 -4.20 -9.21 -17.33
N GLN A 158 -4.71 -8.45 -16.36
CA GLN A 158 -5.93 -8.80 -15.62
C GLN A 158 -7.17 -8.79 -16.54
N PHE A 159 -7.26 -7.80 -17.43
CA PHE A 159 -8.33 -7.72 -18.42
C PHE A 159 -8.28 -8.91 -19.40
N ILE A 160 -7.12 -9.19 -20.02
CA ILE A 160 -6.95 -10.31 -20.97
C ILE A 160 -7.21 -11.66 -20.30
N SER A 161 -6.83 -11.82 -19.03
CA SER A 161 -7.06 -13.05 -18.27
C SER A 161 -8.50 -13.19 -17.73
N ASN A 162 -9.39 -12.23 -18.02
CA ASN A 162 -10.75 -12.14 -17.47
C ASN A 162 -10.76 -12.18 -15.93
N ARG A 163 -9.72 -11.63 -15.30
CA ARG A 163 -9.56 -11.53 -13.84
C ARG A 163 -9.80 -10.13 -13.30
N GLY A 164 -10.02 -9.15 -14.18
CA GLY A 164 -10.32 -7.77 -13.81
C GLY A 164 -11.16 -7.05 -14.86
N SER A 165 -11.56 -5.84 -14.51
CA SER A 165 -12.06 -4.80 -15.43
C SER A 165 -10.90 -3.90 -15.82
N LEU A 166 -10.95 -3.35 -17.03
CA LEU A 166 -10.00 -2.31 -17.42
C LEU A 166 -10.57 -0.97 -16.94
N ASP A 167 -10.14 -0.50 -15.76
CA ASP A 167 -10.59 0.77 -15.18
C ASP A 167 -9.44 1.79 -15.11
N ILE A 168 -9.64 2.94 -15.76
CA ILE A 168 -8.67 4.05 -15.74
C ILE A 168 -8.50 4.64 -14.33
N ASP A 169 -9.53 4.56 -13.48
CA ASP A 169 -9.46 5.04 -12.11
C ASP A 169 -8.57 4.16 -11.24
N ASP A 170 -8.58 2.84 -11.46
CA ASP A 170 -7.67 1.91 -10.78
C ASP A 170 -6.22 2.21 -11.15
N LEU A 171 -5.93 2.47 -12.44
CA LEU A 171 -4.61 2.92 -12.89
C LEU A 171 -4.19 4.22 -12.17
N ILE A 172 -5.08 5.22 -12.11
CA ILE A 172 -4.81 6.49 -11.45
C ILE A 172 -4.50 6.29 -9.95
N LEU A 173 -5.33 5.52 -9.24
CA LEU A 173 -5.18 5.27 -7.80
C LEU A 173 -3.89 4.50 -7.50
N ASN A 174 -3.56 3.49 -8.31
CA ASN A 174 -2.33 2.71 -8.15
C ASN A 174 -1.08 3.58 -8.39
N VAL A 175 -1.08 4.43 -9.43
CA VAL A 175 0.01 5.39 -9.68
C VAL A 175 0.12 6.41 -8.55
N LEU A 176 -1.00 6.90 -8.02
CA LEU A 176 -1.01 7.76 -6.83
C LEU A 176 -0.37 7.06 -5.64
N GLY A 177 -0.66 5.78 -5.42
CA GLY A 177 0.00 4.95 -4.41
C GLY A 177 1.52 4.96 -4.52
N VAL A 178 2.04 4.74 -5.73
CA VAL A 178 3.49 4.82 -5.99
C VAL A 178 4.03 6.22 -5.69
N CYS A 179 3.34 7.28 -6.10
CA CYS A 179 3.73 8.67 -5.81
C CYS A 179 3.74 8.97 -4.31
N PHE A 180 2.72 8.52 -3.56
CA PHE A 180 2.66 8.66 -2.12
C PHE A 180 3.86 7.98 -1.45
N GLY A 181 4.18 6.75 -1.86
CA GLY A 181 5.36 6.03 -1.41
C GLY A 181 6.66 6.81 -1.64
N TYR A 182 6.80 7.46 -2.80
CA TYR A 182 7.96 8.30 -3.10
C TYR A 182 8.04 9.56 -2.22
N ILE A 183 6.91 10.23 -1.99
CA ILE A 183 6.83 11.46 -1.18
C ILE A 183 7.22 11.20 0.27
N ILE A 184 6.90 10.02 0.82
CA ILE A 184 7.19 9.69 2.22
C ILE A 184 8.63 9.23 2.48
N ILE A 185 9.47 9.09 1.45
CA ILE A 185 10.87 8.62 1.56
C ILE A 185 11.70 9.42 2.58
N PRO A 186 11.65 10.77 2.64
CA PRO A 186 12.44 11.53 3.60
C PRO A 186 12.09 11.18 5.06
N PHE A 187 10.83 10.83 5.34
CA PHE A 187 10.42 10.34 6.65
C PHE A 187 10.90 8.91 6.88
N PHE A 188 10.78 8.06 5.85
CA PHE A 188 11.27 6.68 5.92
C PHE A 188 12.77 6.59 6.22
N GLN A 189 13.60 7.43 5.59
CA GLN A 189 15.05 7.48 5.80
C GLN A 189 15.45 8.01 7.19
N LYS A 190 14.58 8.76 7.87
CA LYS A 190 14.82 9.17 9.28
C LYS A 190 14.73 7.99 10.24
N VAL A 191 13.87 7.02 9.93
CA VAL A 191 13.64 5.82 10.77
C VAL A 191 14.48 4.65 10.32
N VAL A 192 14.59 4.40 9.02
CA VAL A 192 15.21 3.19 8.46
C VAL A 192 16.63 3.49 7.97
N LEU A 193 17.61 2.91 8.64
CA LEU A 193 19.00 2.91 8.22
C LEU A 193 19.33 1.64 7.49
N ILE A 194 19.81 1.78 6.26
CA ILE A 194 20.14 0.63 5.42
C ILE A 194 21.61 0.31 5.61
N LYS A 195 21.89 -0.86 6.17
CA LYS A 195 23.26 -1.32 6.39
C LYS A 195 23.87 -1.62 5.02
N GLN A 196 24.92 -0.89 4.64
CA GLN A 196 25.77 -1.32 3.53
C GLN A 196 26.49 -2.59 3.97
N GLU A 197 26.31 -3.67 3.22
CA GLU A 197 27.18 -4.83 3.35
C GLU A 197 28.59 -4.35 3.00
N SER A 198 29.49 -4.42 3.98
CA SER A 198 30.92 -4.26 3.73
C SER A 198 31.30 -5.32 2.72
N ILE A 199 31.68 -4.91 1.52
CA ILE A 199 32.40 -5.77 0.59
C ILE A 199 33.62 -6.25 1.36
N ILE A 200 33.60 -7.51 1.77
CA ILE A 200 34.79 -8.18 2.28
C ILE A 200 35.69 -8.28 1.06
N ASN A 201 36.62 -7.34 0.92
CA ASN A 201 37.74 -7.48 0.01
C ASN A 201 38.44 -8.79 0.38
N LYS A 202 38.35 -9.77 -0.51
CA LYS A 202 39.20 -10.96 -0.53
C LYS A 202 39.70 -11.13 -1.96
#